data_AF-A0A3P7YGG5-F1
#
_entry.id   AF-A0A3P7YGG5-F1
#
_cell.length_a   1.000
_cell.length_b   1.000
_cell.length_c   1.000
_cell.angle_alpha   90.00
_cell.angle_beta   90.00
_cell.angle_gamma   90.00
#
_symmetry.space_group_name_H-M   'P 1'
#
loop_
_entity.id
_entity.type
_entity.pdbx_description
1 polymer ?
#
loop_
_entity_poly.entity_id
_entity_poly.type
_entity_poly.pdbx_seq_one_letter_code
_entity_poly.pdbx_strand_id
1 'polypeptide(L)'
;MVPAVRKLSLKEHQGISLLKQADIPVAPFGVSRNVDELYNEARKIGGKDLVIKAQVLTGGRGKGYFESGLEGGVQLVFSPEEARKKASMMLGSKIFTKQTGASGKLCDEVMVCKRLFTRREFYFSITMDRHTGVIIL
;
A
#
# COMPACT_ATOMS: atom_id res chain seq x y z
N MET A 1 8.32 26.07 -21.85
CA MET A 1 7.68 25.91 -20.52
C MET A 1 8.49 24.90 -19.73
N VAL A 2 8.89 25.23 -18.51
CA VAL A 2 9.56 24.27 -17.62
C VAL A 2 8.51 23.28 -17.12
N PRO A 3 8.71 21.95 -17.24
CA PRO A 3 7.79 20.97 -16.70
C PRO A 3 7.61 21.15 -15.19
N ALA A 4 6.37 21.05 -14.71
CA ALA A 4 6.12 21.06 -13.26
C ALA A 4 6.86 19.90 -12.59
N VAL A 5 7.83 20.22 -11.73
CA VAL A 5 8.62 19.24 -10.98
C VAL A 5 7.87 18.84 -9.71
N ARG A 6 7.47 17.58 -9.60
CA ARG A 6 6.89 17.03 -8.36
C ARG A 6 8.01 16.57 -7.44
N LYS A 7 8.19 17.26 -6.30
CA LYS A 7 9.23 16.94 -5.30
C LYS A 7 8.74 16.02 -4.17
N LEU A 8 7.44 15.73 -4.12
CA LEU A 8 6.82 14.93 -3.06
C LEU A 8 6.34 13.60 -3.62
N SER A 9 6.66 12.52 -2.90
CA SER A 9 6.08 11.20 -3.11
C SER A 9 5.74 10.61 -1.76
N LEU A 10 4.50 10.16 -1.62
CA LEU A 10 4.01 9.53 -0.39
C LEU A 10 3.75 8.06 -0.65
N LYS A 11 4.12 7.21 0.31
CA LYS A 11 3.66 5.83 0.36
C LYS A 11 2.15 5.81 0.65
N GLU A 12 1.48 4.72 0.29
CA GLU A 12 0.02 4.57 0.44
C GLU A 12 -0.43 4.89 1.86
N HIS A 13 0.23 4.32 2.88
CA HIS A 13 -0.15 4.54 4.27
C HIS A 13 0.00 6.00 4.71
N GLN A 14 0.93 6.77 4.15
CA GLN A 14 1.12 8.18 4.48
C GLN A 14 -0.05 9.01 3.93
N GLY A 15 -0.48 8.72 2.69
CA GLY A 15 -1.69 9.31 2.11
C GLY A 15 -2.93 8.96 2.91
N ILE A 16 -3.11 7.68 3.27
CA ILE A 16 -4.23 7.22 4.12
C ILE A 16 -4.20 7.89 5.50
N SER A 17 -3.02 8.11 6.08
CA SER A 17 -2.89 8.80 7.37
C SER A 17 -3.37 10.25 7.29
N LEU A 18 -3.07 10.96 6.20
CA LEU A 18 -3.58 12.31 5.97
C LEU A 18 -5.11 12.34 5.85
N LEU A 19 -5.69 11.36 5.13
CA LEU A 19 -7.15 11.22 5.06
C LEU A 19 -7.75 10.99 6.45
N LYS A 20 -7.14 10.09 7.25
CA LYS A 20 -7.58 9.80 8.61
C LYS A 20 -7.49 11.03 9.53
N GLN A 21 -6.43 11.82 9.42
CA GLN A 21 -6.26 13.07 10.18
C GLN A 21 -7.30 14.14 9.82
N ALA A 22 -7.87 14.07 8.62
CA ALA A 22 -8.97 14.91 8.17
C ALA A 22 -10.35 14.28 8.40
N ASP A 23 -10.45 13.29 9.30
CA ASP A 23 -11.68 12.57 9.67
C ASP A 23 -12.38 11.84 8.51
N ILE A 24 -11.65 11.58 7.40
CA ILE A 24 -12.16 10.76 6.31
C ILE A 24 -12.08 9.29 6.73
N PRO A 25 -13.17 8.50 6.63
CA PRO A 25 -13.16 7.10 7.02
C PRO A 25 -12.16 6.28 6.21
N VAL A 26 -11.26 5.60 6.91
CA VAL A 26 -10.29 4.66 6.32
C VAL A 26 -10.33 3.33 7.04
N ALA A 27 -9.94 2.25 6.36
CA ALA A 27 -9.82 0.94 7.00
C ALA A 27 -8.77 0.99 8.11
N PRO A 28 -9.00 0.37 9.29
CA PRO A 28 -7.95 0.20 10.30
C PRO A 28 -6.72 -0.46 9.68
N PHE A 29 -5.56 0.12 9.92
CA PHE A 29 -4.29 -0.34 9.37
C PHE A 29 -3.15 -0.11 10.36
N GLY A 30 -2.09 -0.88 10.19
CA GLY A 30 -0.80 -0.73 10.85
C GLY A 30 0.31 -0.87 9.81
N VAL A 31 1.46 -0.27 10.08
CA VAL A 31 2.63 -0.27 9.19
C VAL A 31 3.82 -0.68 10.00
N SER A 32 4.69 -1.50 9.41
CA SER A 32 5.89 -1.94 10.07
C SER A 32 7.04 -2.19 9.09
N ARG A 33 8.26 -2.06 9.60
CA ARG A 33 9.52 -2.47 8.95
C ARG A 33 10.03 -3.82 9.47
N ASN A 34 9.36 -4.38 10.47
CA ASN A 34 9.71 -5.62 11.15
C ASN A 34 8.51 -6.58 11.13
N VAL A 35 8.78 -7.85 10.83
CA VAL A 35 7.76 -8.91 10.76
C VAL A 35 7.03 -9.15 12.09
N ASP A 36 7.70 -9.00 13.22
CA ASP A 36 7.13 -9.22 14.56
C ASP A 36 6.25 -8.04 15.00
N GLU A 37 6.66 -6.82 14.68
CA GLU A 37 5.82 -5.65 14.82
C GLU A 37 4.58 -5.75 13.91
N LEU A 38 4.72 -6.24 12.67
CA LEU A 38 3.58 -6.43 11.78
C LEU A 38 2.61 -7.50 12.32
N TYR A 39 3.12 -8.57 12.94
CA TYR A 39 2.31 -9.57 13.63
C TYR A 39 1.47 -8.92 14.74
N ASN A 40 2.08 -8.05 15.55
CA ASN A 40 1.40 -7.33 16.62
C ASN A 40 0.34 -6.36 16.06
N GLU A 41 0.64 -5.63 14.98
CA GLU A 41 -0.34 -4.77 14.30
C GLU A 41 -1.52 -5.58 13.74
N ALA A 42 -1.26 -6.73 13.13
CA ALA A 42 -2.30 -7.64 12.64
C ALA A 42 -3.20 -8.13 13.80
N ARG A 43 -2.62 -8.46 14.96
CA ARG A 43 -3.38 -8.83 16.17
C ARG A 43 -4.22 -7.69 16.72
N LYS A 44 -3.70 -6.46 16.74
CA LYS A 44 -4.42 -5.26 17.19
C LYS A 44 -5.62 -4.96 16.31
N ILE A 45 -5.47 -5.07 14.99
CA ILE A 45 -6.59 -4.90 14.04
C ILE A 45 -7.65 -5.99 14.25
N GLY A 46 -7.20 -7.23 14.49
CA GLY A 46 -8.05 -8.37 14.77
C GLY A 46 -8.88 -8.84 13.57
N GLY A 47 -9.59 -9.96 13.77
CA GLY A 47 -10.38 -10.63 12.74
C GLY A 47 -9.58 -11.64 11.91
N LYS A 48 -10.28 -12.30 10.98
CA LYS A 48 -9.72 -13.35 10.10
C LYS A 48 -9.56 -12.88 8.66
N ASP A 49 -9.80 -11.61 8.36
CA ASP A 49 -9.77 -11.09 6.98
C ASP A 49 -8.92 -9.82 6.94
N LEU A 50 -7.64 -10.00 6.67
CA LEU A 50 -6.66 -8.93 6.57
C LEU A 50 -6.07 -8.89 5.17
N VAL A 51 -5.49 -7.74 4.83
CA VAL A 51 -4.72 -7.55 3.61
C VAL A 51 -3.37 -6.98 4.00
N ILE A 52 -2.29 -7.59 3.52
CA ILE A 52 -0.95 -7.00 3.60
C ILE A 52 -0.59 -6.40 2.25
N LYS A 53 0.04 -5.22 2.28
CA LYS A 53 0.40 -4.46 1.09
C LYS A 53 1.83 -3.93 1.20
N ALA A 54 2.64 -4.25 0.21
CA ALA A 54 4.00 -3.73 0.09
C ALA A 54 3.99 -2.20 -0.08
N GLN A 55 4.74 -1.48 0.75
CA GLN A 55 4.79 -0.02 0.72
C GLN A 55 5.95 0.48 -0.16
N VAL A 56 5.73 0.44 -1.47
CA VAL A 56 6.71 0.88 -2.48
C VAL A 56 6.12 1.96 -3.38
N LEU A 57 6.95 2.91 -3.83
CA LEU A 57 6.58 3.98 -4.76
C LEU A 57 6.51 3.49 -6.20
N THR A 58 5.60 2.55 -6.45
CA THR A 58 5.24 2.05 -7.78
C THR A 58 3.79 1.57 -7.75
N GLY A 59 3.07 1.78 -8.85
CA GLY A 59 1.81 1.12 -9.14
C GLY A 59 2.02 -0.33 -9.60
N GLY A 60 0.91 -1.03 -9.89
CA GLY A 60 0.96 -2.39 -10.41
C GLY A 60 1.35 -3.49 -9.40
N ARG A 61 1.46 -3.14 -8.11
CA ARG A 61 1.90 -4.04 -7.03
C ARG A 61 1.13 -5.37 -7.00
N GLY A 62 -0.19 -5.34 -7.19
CA GLY A 62 -1.02 -6.56 -7.15
C GLY A 62 -0.66 -7.62 -8.20
N LYS A 63 -0.07 -7.22 -9.33
CA LYS A 63 0.40 -8.13 -10.40
C LYS A 63 1.93 -8.23 -10.45
N GLY A 64 2.63 -7.66 -9.46
CA GLY A 64 4.09 -7.75 -9.37
C GLY A 64 4.52 -9.09 -8.78
N TYR A 65 5.83 -9.33 -8.73
CA TYR A 65 6.43 -10.48 -8.06
C TYR A 65 7.66 -10.04 -7.28
N PHE A 66 8.04 -10.78 -6.25
CA PHE A 66 9.23 -10.51 -5.45
C PHE A 66 10.37 -11.44 -5.84
N GLU A 67 11.59 -10.97 -5.60
CA GLU A 67 12.81 -11.78 -5.68
C GLU A 67 12.77 -13.02 -4.77
N SER A 68 12.06 -12.93 -3.64
CA SER A 68 11.82 -14.03 -2.71
C SER A 68 10.91 -15.15 -3.25
N GLY A 69 10.35 -14.99 -4.45
CA GLY A 69 9.40 -15.91 -5.07
C GLY A 69 7.93 -15.64 -4.71
N LEU A 70 7.63 -14.63 -3.88
CA LEU A 70 6.24 -14.25 -3.61
C LEU A 70 5.61 -13.55 -4.82
N GLU A 71 4.49 -14.05 -5.30
CA GLU A 71 3.70 -13.39 -6.35
C GLU A 71 2.68 -12.43 -5.74
N GLY A 72 2.71 -11.17 -6.15
CA GLY A 72 1.77 -10.13 -5.75
C GLY A 72 2.21 -9.32 -4.51
N GLY A 73 2.27 -8.00 -4.65
CA GLY A 73 2.50 -7.03 -3.56
C GLY A 73 1.28 -6.68 -2.73
N VAL A 74 0.14 -7.34 -2.98
CA VAL A 74 -1.11 -7.20 -2.21
C VAL A 74 -1.62 -8.61 -1.94
N GLN A 75 -1.58 -9.05 -0.68
CA GLN A 75 -1.92 -10.41 -0.28
C GLN A 75 -3.08 -10.40 0.71
N LEU A 76 -4.08 -11.25 0.47
CA LEU A 76 -5.06 -11.61 1.48
C LEU A 76 -4.39 -12.53 2.50
N VAL A 77 -4.66 -12.32 3.79
CA VAL A 77 -4.16 -13.18 4.87
C VAL A 77 -5.25 -13.38 5.92
N PHE A 78 -5.32 -14.59 6.46
CA PHE A 78 -6.41 -15.02 7.33
C PHE A 78 -6.00 -15.20 8.79
N SER A 79 -4.72 -14.99 9.10
CA SER A 79 -4.23 -14.91 10.47
C SER A 79 -3.01 -13.97 10.59
N PRO A 80 -2.70 -13.49 11.81
CA PRO A 80 -1.46 -12.77 12.09
C PRO A 80 -0.20 -13.56 11.71
N GLU A 81 -0.20 -14.89 11.89
CA GLU A 81 0.92 -15.76 11.53
C GLU A 81 1.14 -15.80 10.01
N GLU A 82 0.05 -15.87 9.23
CA GLU A 82 0.12 -15.79 7.77
C GLU A 82 0.62 -14.40 7.32
N ALA A 83 0.15 -13.33 7.98
CA ALA A 83 0.64 -11.97 7.75
C ALA A 83 2.15 -11.87 7.97
N ARG A 84 2.65 -12.40 9.09
CA ARG A 84 4.09 -12.46 9.42
C ARG A 84 4.87 -13.23 8.36
N LYS A 85 4.39 -14.42 7.98
CA LYS A 85 5.05 -15.26 6.97
C LYS A 85 5.19 -14.53 5.64
N LYS A 86 4.10 -13.99 5.09
CA LYS A 86 4.15 -13.30 3.79
C LYS A 86 4.94 -11.99 3.87
N ALA A 87 4.88 -11.28 4.99
CA ALA A 87 5.68 -10.07 5.19
C ALA A 87 7.19 -10.36 5.22
N SER A 88 7.62 -11.51 5.75
CA SER A 88 9.03 -11.92 5.71
C SER A 88 9.55 -12.11 4.28
N MET A 89 8.67 -12.44 3.34
CA MET A 89 9.00 -12.54 1.92
C MET A 89 8.94 -11.18 1.20
N MET A 90 8.29 -10.18 1.78
CA MET A 90 8.21 -8.83 1.21
C MET A 90 9.35 -7.94 1.71
N LEU A 91 9.54 -7.86 3.02
CA LEU A 91 10.51 -6.98 3.67
C LEU A 91 11.94 -7.35 3.27
N GLY A 92 12.72 -6.35 2.87
CA GLY A 92 14.09 -6.54 2.40
C GLY A 92 14.22 -7.15 1.00
N SER A 93 13.10 -7.54 0.36
CA SER A 93 13.09 -8.08 -1.00
C SER A 93 12.71 -7.03 -2.03
N LYS A 94 13.20 -7.18 -3.27
CA LYS A 94 12.75 -6.34 -4.38
C LYS A 94 11.45 -6.85 -4.96
N ILE A 95 10.50 -5.95 -5.18
CA ILE A 95 9.31 -6.18 -6.00
C ILE A 95 9.52 -5.66 -7.41
N PHE A 96 9.15 -6.48 -8.39
CA PHE A 96 9.17 -6.17 -9.81
C PHE A 96 7.74 -5.98 -10.29
N THR A 97 7.46 -4.84 -10.92
CA THR A 97 6.17 -4.52 -11.53
C THR A 97 6.40 -4.10 -12.98
N LYS A 98 5.32 -3.98 -13.75
CA LYS A 98 5.38 -3.40 -15.10
C LYS A 98 6.02 -2.00 -15.13
N GLN A 99 5.90 -1.23 -14.06
CA GLN A 99 6.41 0.15 -13.97
C GLN A 99 7.86 0.23 -13.51
N THR A 100 8.35 -0.75 -12.73
CA THR A 100 9.76 -0.79 -12.32
C THR A 100 10.65 -1.50 -13.33
N GLY A 101 10.08 -2.38 -14.16
CA GLY A 101 10.87 -3.26 -15.04
C GLY A 101 11.88 -4.10 -14.23
N ALA A 102 13.03 -4.38 -14.84
CA ALA A 102 14.08 -5.22 -14.27
C ALA A 102 14.82 -4.59 -13.08
N SER A 103 14.71 -3.27 -12.84
CA SER A 103 15.40 -2.66 -11.70
C SER A 103 14.76 -3.05 -10.36
N GLY A 104 13.45 -3.37 -10.38
CA GLY A 104 12.64 -3.57 -9.19
C GLY A 104 12.61 -2.34 -8.27
N LYS A 105 11.96 -2.50 -7.12
CA LYS A 105 12.03 -1.59 -5.98
C LYS A 105 12.13 -2.37 -4.68
N LEU A 106 13.04 -1.97 -3.80
CA LEU A 106 13.15 -2.56 -2.47
C LEU A 106 11.89 -2.26 -1.66
N CYS A 107 11.34 -3.28 -1.01
CA CYS A 107 10.26 -3.13 -0.05
C CYS A 107 10.84 -3.11 1.37
N ASP A 108 10.91 -1.93 1.97
CA ASP A 108 11.41 -1.68 3.33
C ASP A 108 10.30 -1.62 4.39
N GLU A 109 9.05 -1.48 3.95
CA GLU A 109 7.87 -1.34 4.80
C GLU A 109 6.69 -2.14 4.23
N VAL A 110 5.91 -2.72 5.14
CA VAL A 110 4.65 -3.41 4.80
C VAL A 110 3.53 -2.84 5.64
N MET A 111 2.38 -2.64 5.02
CA MET A 111 1.14 -2.26 5.69
C MET A 111 0.25 -3.49 5.83
N VAL A 112 -0.33 -3.69 7.01
CA VAL A 112 -1.46 -4.61 7.24
C VAL A 112 -2.72 -3.78 7.45
N CYS A 113 -3.81 -4.12 6.78
CA CYS A 113 -5.09 -3.44 6.95
C CYS A 113 -6.25 -4.43 7.01
N LYS A 114 -7.33 -4.03 7.70
CA LYS A 114 -8.58 -4.78 7.70
C LYS A 114 -9.12 -4.87 6.27
N ARG A 115 -9.51 -6.08 5.84
CA ARG A 115 -10.22 -6.25 4.57
C ARG A 115 -11.63 -5.67 4.70
N LEU A 116 -11.99 -4.79 3.77
CA LEU A 116 -13.36 -4.33 3.60
C LEU A 116 -13.99 -5.05 2.41
N PHE A 117 -15.23 -5.50 2.56
CA PHE A 117 -15.98 -6.13 1.49
C PHE A 117 -16.68 -5.05 0.66
N THR A 118 -16.07 -4.72 -0.48
CA THR A 118 -16.59 -3.71 -1.41
C THR A 118 -17.75 -4.28 -2.21
N ARG A 119 -18.95 -3.67 -2.10
CA ARG A 119 -20.09 -3.97 -2.98
C ARG A 119 -19.99 -3.26 -4.33
N ARG A 120 -19.37 -2.09 -4.32
CA ARG A 120 -19.11 -1.23 -5.49
C ARG A 120 -17.76 -0.56 -5.29
N GLU A 121 -17.06 -0.35 -6.40
CA GLU A 121 -15.76 0.33 -6.43
C GLU A 121 -15.88 1.49 -7.42
N PHE A 122 -15.35 2.64 -7.03
CA PHE A 122 -15.42 3.87 -7.82
C PHE A 122 -14.02 4.46 -7.98
N TYR A 123 -13.81 5.13 -9.10
CA TYR A 123 -12.68 6.02 -9.29
C TYR A 123 -13.12 7.43 -8.90
N PHE A 124 -12.32 8.11 -8.06
CA PHE A 124 -12.60 9.47 -7.59
C PHE A 124 -11.28 10.22 -7.44
N SER A 125 -11.21 11.47 -7.94
CA SER A 125 -10.00 12.27 -7.83
C SER A 125 -10.31 13.76 -7.84
N ILE A 126 -9.82 14.49 -6.83
CA ILE A 126 -9.91 15.95 -6.83
C ILE A 126 -8.59 16.50 -7.38
N THR A 127 -8.66 17.37 -8.38
CA THR A 127 -7.48 18.04 -8.93
C THR A 127 -7.77 19.50 -9.27
N MET A 128 -6.71 20.30 -9.32
CA MET A 128 -6.78 21.64 -9.90
C MET A 128 -6.69 21.51 -11.42
N ASP A 129 -7.71 22.01 -12.13
CA ASP A 129 -7.67 22.09 -13.58
C ASP A 129 -6.73 23.22 -14.01
N ARG A 130 -5.79 22.90 -14.90
CA ARG A 130 -4.80 23.84 -15.40
C ARG A 130 -5.38 24.84 -16.39
N HIS A 131 -6.48 24.48 -17.05
CA HIS A 131 -7.10 25.35 -18.06
C HIS A 131 -7.97 26.42 -17.41
N THR A 132 -8.78 26.02 -16.44
CA THR A 132 -9.73 26.93 -15.76
C THR A 132 -9.19 27.50 -14.45
N GLY A 133 -8.17 26.89 -13.86
CA GLY A 133 -7.62 27.31 -12.55
C GLY A 133 -8.53 26.97 -11.36
N VAL A 134 -9.61 26.21 -11.57
CA VAL A 134 -10.54 25.80 -10.50
C VAL A 134 -10.37 24.33 -10.13
N ILE A 135 -10.95 23.95 -8.98
CA ILE A 135 -10.96 22.56 -8.51
C ILE A 135 -12.01 21.77 -9.30
N ILE A 136 -11.63 20.60 -9.80
CA ILE A 136 -12.52 19.61 -10.44
C ILE A 136 -12.48 18.28 -9.69
N LEU A 137 -13.56 17.50 -9.82
CA LEU A 137 -13.80 16.18 -9.21
C LEU A 137 -13.82 15.07 -10.27
#